data_AF-A0A061RZE9-F1
#
_entry.id   AF-A0A061RZE9-F1
#
_cell.length_a   1.000
_cell.length_b   1.000
_cell.length_c   1.000
_cell.angle_alpha   90.00
_cell.angle_beta   90.00
_cell.angle_gamma   90.00
#
_symmetry.space_group_name_H-M   'P 1'
#
loop_
_entity.id
_entity.type
_entity.pdbx_description
1 polymer ?
#
loop_
_entity_poly.entity_id
_entity_poly.type
_entity_poly.pdbx_seq_one_letter_code
_entity_poly.pdbx_strand_id
1 'polypeptide(L)'
;MLRFSLQTRGMGVDHDKLFLRKGKNQRLASMVSPRGSRLGTPECFEQYINELQGRIIKEAEAMENSGKTFQKDHWRRDSGNPNAGYGITAVLEEGELLEKAASNISVVSGVLSPSRAAAMSSRGRDVDPAGGQPYSAMAMSLV
;
A
#
# COMPACT_ATOMS: atom_id res chain seq x y z
N MET A 1 65.60 28.61 -5.25
CA MET A 1 64.23 28.35 -5.72
C MET A 1 63.50 29.68 -5.71
N LEU A 2 63.15 30.21 -6.89
CA LEU A 2 62.77 31.61 -7.11
C LEU A 2 61.42 31.98 -6.47
N ARG A 3 61.37 33.18 -5.88
CA ARG A 3 60.14 33.97 -5.65
C ARG A 3 59.78 34.74 -6.92
N PHE A 4 58.49 34.93 -7.22
CA PHE A 4 57.98 36.21 -7.73
C PHE A 4 56.48 36.37 -7.43
N SER A 5 56.16 37.59 -6.98
CA SER A 5 54.85 38.19 -6.72
C SER A 5 54.34 38.88 -7.98
N LEU A 6 53.01 38.98 -8.19
CA LEU A 6 52.33 40.26 -8.49
C LEU A 6 50.83 40.06 -8.76
N GLN A 7 50.09 41.10 -8.37
CA GLN A 7 48.65 41.28 -8.39
C GLN A 7 48.31 42.50 -9.25
N THR A 8 47.23 42.45 -10.05
CA THR A 8 46.40 43.58 -10.52
C THR A 8 45.03 43.01 -10.95
N ARG A 9 43.88 43.36 -10.32
CA ARG A 9 42.95 44.49 -10.63
C ARG A 9 42.68 44.62 -12.14
N GLY A 10 41.46 44.66 -12.69
CA GLY A 10 40.08 44.69 -12.22
C GLY A 10 39.21 45.23 -13.37
N MET A 11 37.92 44.87 -13.45
CA MET A 11 36.89 45.61 -14.20
C MET A 11 35.53 45.18 -13.65
N GLY A 12 34.83 46.11 -13.01
CA GLY A 12 33.50 45.90 -12.45
C GLY A 12 32.39 46.35 -13.39
N VAL A 13 31.17 45.94 -13.06
CA VAL A 13 29.96 46.78 -13.16
C VAL A 13 29.04 46.36 -12.02
N ASP A 14 28.68 47.33 -11.19
CA ASP A 14 27.76 47.24 -10.06
C ASP A 14 26.50 48.02 -10.45
N HIS A 15 25.31 47.45 -10.23
CA HIS A 15 24.06 48.20 -10.25
C HIS A 15 23.02 47.57 -9.33
N ASP A 16 23.18 47.83 -8.03
CA ASP A 16 22.03 48.01 -7.14
C ASP A 16 21.26 49.29 -7.50
N LYS A 17 19.96 49.12 -7.76
CA LYS A 17 18.79 50.04 -7.68
C LYS A 17 17.68 49.36 -8.52
N LEU A 18 16.43 49.18 -8.10
CA LEU A 18 15.55 50.15 -7.45
C LEU A 18 14.24 49.43 -7.03
N PHE A 19 13.80 49.68 -5.80
CA PHE A 19 12.43 49.68 -5.27
C PHE A 19 11.25 49.45 -6.24
N LEU A 20 10.24 48.66 -5.82
CA LEU A 20 8.87 49.15 -5.53
C LEU A 20 7.90 48.06 -4.96
N ARG A 21 7.50 48.26 -3.70
CA ARG A 21 6.13 48.18 -3.11
C ARG A 21 5.12 47.06 -3.48
N LYS A 22 4.74 46.32 -2.41
CA LYS A 22 3.40 45.85 -1.97
C LYS A 22 2.37 45.34 -3.00
N GLY A 23 1.94 44.09 -2.79
CA GLY A 23 0.63 43.59 -3.18
C GLY A 23 0.16 42.44 -2.28
N LYS A 24 -0.71 42.75 -1.31
CA LYS A 24 -1.53 41.77 -0.58
C LYS A 24 -2.63 41.24 -1.51
N ASN A 25 -3.06 40.02 -1.23
CA ASN A 25 -4.25 39.31 -1.71
C ASN A 25 -4.17 38.67 -3.10
N GLN A 26 -4.18 37.34 -3.10
CA GLN A 26 -5.34 36.60 -3.59
C GLN A 26 -5.39 35.16 -3.03
N ARG A 27 -6.39 34.94 -2.16
CA ARG A 27 -7.28 33.77 -2.08
C ARG A 27 -6.68 32.37 -2.06
N LEU A 28 -6.76 31.76 -0.87
CA LEU A 28 -7.50 30.51 -0.61
C LEU A 28 -7.87 29.68 -1.87
N ALA A 29 -6.94 28.91 -2.41
CA ALA A 29 -7.25 27.69 -3.15
C ALA A 29 -7.49 26.59 -2.10
N SER A 30 -8.60 26.60 -1.37
CA SER A 30 -9.82 25.88 -1.73
C SER A 30 -9.57 24.64 -2.61
N MET A 31 -9.71 23.48 -1.97
CA MET A 31 -10.51 22.37 -2.46
C MET A 31 -10.29 21.99 -3.93
N VAL A 32 -9.23 21.23 -4.18
CA VAL A 32 -9.29 20.19 -5.20
C VAL A 32 -8.97 18.87 -4.52
N SER A 33 -10.01 18.26 -3.94
CA SER A 33 -9.99 16.83 -3.70
C SER A 33 -9.99 16.17 -5.08
N PRO A 34 -8.97 15.38 -5.46
CA PRO A 34 -9.09 14.59 -6.67
C PRO A 34 -10.22 13.60 -6.40
N ARG A 35 -11.34 13.75 -7.10
CA ARG A 35 -12.32 12.66 -7.26
C ARG A 35 -11.69 11.60 -8.17
N GLY A 36 -10.63 10.97 -7.68
CA GLY A 36 -10.23 9.64 -8.10
C GLY A 36 -11.15 8.66 -7.37
N SER A 37 -11.54 7.57 -8.04
CA SER A 37 -12.15 6.45 -7.36
C SER A 37 -11.29 6.08 -6.16
N ARG A 38 -11.84 6.19 -4.94
CA ARG A 38 -11.11 5.86 -3.71
C ARG A 38 -10.56 4.43 -3.73
N LEU A 39 -11.11 3.55 -4.56
CA LEU A 39 -10.69 2.17 -4.78
C LEU A 39 -9.28 1.98 -5.37
N GLY A 40 -8.55 3.06 -5.71
CA GLY A 40 -7.25 2.98 -6.37
C GLY A 40 -6.02 2.80 -5.46
N THR A 41 -6.13 3.00 -4.13
CA THR A 41 -4.98 2.86 -3.21
C THR A 41 -4.99 1.51 -2.48
N PRO A 42 -3.82 0.97 -2.11
CA PRO A 42 -3.72 -0.27 -1.33
C PRO A 42 -4.54 -0.23 -0.03
N GLU A 43 -4.56 0.91 0.67
CA GLU A 43 -5.28 1.08 1.93
C GLU A 43 -6.79 0.99 1.73
N CYS A 44 -7.30 1.52 0.61
CA CYS A 44 -8.71 1.41 0.28
C CYS A 44 -9.10 -0.01 -0.14
N PHE A 45 -8.21 -0.76 -0.79
CA PHE A 45 -8.47 -2.16 -1.11
C PHE A 45 -8.43 -3.04 0.14
N GLU A 46 -7.49 -2.81 1.05
CA GLU A 46 -7.40 -3.49 2.34
C GLU A 46 -8.69 -3.28 3.16
N GLN A 47 -9.16 -2.04 3.27
CA GLN A 47 -10.43 -1.74 3.92
C GLN A 47 -11.60 -2.47 3.24
N TYR A 48 -11.66 -2.42 1.92
CA TYR A 48 -12.71 -3.06 1.14
C TYR A 48 -12.81 -4.57 1.39
N ILE A 49 -11.69 -5.30 1.38
CA ILE A 49 -11.72 -6.75 1.58
C ILE A 49 -12.11 -7.13 3.03
N ASN A 50 -11.68 -6.35 4.02
CA ASN A 50 -12.08 -6.54 5.42
C ASN A 50 -13.59 -6.32 5.62
N GLU A 51 -14.14 -5.24 5.04
CA GLU A 51 -15.58 -4.97 5.08
C GLU A 51 -16.39 -6.02 4.31
N LEU A 52 -15.86 -6.50 3.18
CA LEU A 52 -16.52 -7.53 2.36
C LEU A 52 -16.59 -8.88 3.10
N GLN A 53 -15.47 -9.35 3.69
CA GLN A 53 -15.47 -10.56 4.51
C GLN A 53 -16.47 -10.45 5.66
N GLY A 54 -16.48 -9.32 6.37
CA GLY A 54 -17.41 -9.08 7.47
C GLY A 54 -18.88 -9.18 7.04
N ARG A 55 -19.23 -8.62 5.88
CA ARG A 55 -20.60 -8.73 5.33
C ARG A 55 -20.93 -10.16 4.93
N ILE A 56 -20.05 -10.85 4.20
CA ILE A 56 -20.28 -12.25 3.78
C ILE A 56 -20.52 -13.14 5.00
N ILE A 57 -19.65 -13.05 6.01
CA ILE A 57 -19.79 -13.83 7.24
C ILE A 57 -21.13 -13.52 7.93
N LYS A 58 -21.48 -12.24 8.07
CA LYS A 58 -22.73 -11.84 8.72
C LYS A 58 -23.96 -12.41 8.00
N GLU A 59 -24.02 -12.31 6.69
CA GLU A 59 -25.15 -12.84 5.92
C GLU A 59 -25.19 -14.38 5.97
N ALA A 60 -24.04 -15.05 5.92
CA ALA A 60 -23.95 -16.51 6.05
C ALA A 60 -24.43 -16.99 7.43
N GLU A 61 -24.01 -16.32 8.51
CA GLU A 61 -24.47 -16.62 9.87
C GLU A 61 -25.96 -16.35 10.06
N ALA A 62 -26.53 -15.33 9.41
CA ALA A 62 -27.96 -15.03 9.48
C ALA A 62 -28.83 -16.10 8.78
N MET A 63 -28.27 -16.85 7.84
CA MET A 63 -28.94 -17.97 7.17
C MET A 63 -28.79 -19.30 7.94
N GLU A 64 -27.91 -19.35 8.94
CA GLU A 64 -27.58 -20.56 9.70
C GLU A 64 -28.47 -20.70 10.94
N ASN A 65 -29.23 -21.79 11.04
CA ASN A 65 -30.21 -22.00 12.12
C ASN A 65 -29.65 -22.77 13.33
N SER A 66 -28.50 -23.44 13.18
CA SER A 66 -27.86 -24.19 14.28
C SER A 66 -27.28 -23.30 15.39
N GLY A 67 -27.19 -21.99 15.16
CA GLY A 67 -26.48 -21.06 16.05
C GLY A 67 -24.96 -21.15 15.95
N LYS A 68 -24.41 -21.94 15.02
CA LYS A 68 -22.98 -21.96 14.71
C LYS A 68 -22.55 -20.67 14.02
N THR A 69 -21.38 -20.17 14.37
CA THR A 69 -20.80 -18.93 13.85
C THR A 69 -19.37 -19.15 13.38
N PHE A 70 -18.88 -18.27 12.51
CA PHE A 70 -17.49 -18.31 12.07
C PHE A 70 -16.55 -18.02 13.25
N GLN A 71 -15.62 -18.94 13.50
CA GLN A 71 -14.47 -18.73 14.37
C GLN A 71 -13.41 -17.96 13.60
N LYS A 72 -12.92 -16.86 14.17
CA LYS A 72 -11.95 -15.97 13.54
C LYS A 72 -10.61 -16.05 14.24
N ASP A 73 -9.60 -16.46 13.51
CA ASP A 73 -8.20 -16.43 13.94
C ASP A 73 -7.45 -15.32 13.21
N HIS A 74 -6.88 -14.40 13.99
CA HIS A 74 -6.07 -13.31 13.47
C HIS A 74 -4.60 -13.68 13.65
N TRP A 75 -3.86 -13.66 12.55
CA TRP A 75 -2.42 -13.87 12.60
C TRP A 75 -1.67 -12.66 12.04
N ARG A 76 -0.44 -12.47 12.51
CA ARG A 76 0.47 -11.44 12.03
C ARG A 76 1.89 -11.99 11.99
N ARG A 77 2.67 -11.54 11.01
CA ARG A 77 4.09 -11.82 10.88
C ARG A 77 4.86 -10.52 11.00
N ASP A 78 5.95 -10.56 11.76
CA ASP A 78 6.79 -9.40 12.03
C ASP A 78 7.43 -8.84 10.75
N SER A 79 7.80 -7.57 10.81
CA SER A 79 8.43 -6.84 9.69
C SER A 79 9.75 -7.44 9.21
N GLY A 80 10.46 -8.19 10.07
CA GLY A 80 11.68 -8.92 9.70
C GLY A 80 11.42 -10.19 8.88
N ASN A 81 10.17 -10.62 8.73
CA ASN A 81 9.82 -11.79 7.94
C ASN A 81 9.77 -11.44 6.43
N PRO A 82 10.36 -12.25 5.53
CA PRO A 82 10.24 -12.03 4.07
C PRO A 82 8.80 -12.01 3.53
N ASN A 83 7.85 -12.54 4.31
CA ASN A 83 6.41 -12.56 4.04
C ASN A 83 5.64 -11.82 5.16
N ALA A 84 6.17 -10.69 5.64
CA ALA A 84 5.53 -9.84 6.63
C ALA A 84 4.10 -9.45 6.23
N GLY A 85 3.24 -9.23 7.22
CA GLY A 85 1.83 -8.92 6.98
C GLY A 85 0.92 -9.57 8.01
N TYR A 86 -0.36 -9.64 7.70
CA TYR A 86 -1.37 -10.23 8.56
C TYR A 86 -2.46 -10.92 7.75
N GLY A 87 -3.31 -11.66 8.44
CA GLY A 87 -4.51 -12.21 7.85
C GLY A 87 -5.56 -12.53 8.89
N ILE A 88 -6.71 -12.93 8.37
CA ILE A 88 -7.87 -13.36 9.15
C ILE A 88 -8.32 -14.68 8.55
N THR A 89 -8.19 -15.76 9.30
CA THR A 89 -8.79 -17.04 8.95
C THR A 89 -10.16 -17.08 9.60
N ALA A 90 -11.24 -17.19 8.82
CA ALA A 90 -12.58 -17.34 9.38
C ALA A 90 -13.18 -18.65 8.88
N VAL A 91 -13.56 -19.52 9.82
CA VAL A 91 -14.06 -20.87 9.52
C VAL A 91 -15.33 -21.15 10.33
N LEU A 92 -16.35 -21.69 9.67
CA LEU A 92 -17.54 -22.26 10.30
C LEU A 92 -17.52 -23.77 10.04
N GLU A 93 -17.78 -24.56 11.08
CA GLU A 93 -17.85 -26.02 11.02
C GLU A 93 -19.08 -26.52 11.76
N GLU A 94 -19.61 -27.65 11.29
CA GLU A 94 -20.75 -28.34 11.89
C GLU A 94 -22.03 -27.48 11.91
N GLY A 95 -22.22 -26.63 10.90
CA GLY A 95 -23.48 -25.92 10.69
C GLY A 95 -24.57 -26.85 10.14
N GLU A 96 -25.83 -26.43 10.30
CA GLU A 96 -26.98 -27.15 9.75
C GLU A 96 -27.17 -26.86 8.25
N LEU A 97 -26.96 -25.61 7.83
CA LEU A 97 -26.98 -25.20 6.43
C LEU A 97 -25.58 -25.32 5.80
N LEU A 98 -24.56 -24.83 6.51
CA LEU A 98 -23.17 -24.87 6.07
C LEU A 98 -22.43 -25.94 6.88
N GLU A 99 -22.31 -27.15 6.32
CA GLU A 99 -21.52 -28.23 6.95
C GLU A 99 -20.11 -27.74 7.29
N LYS A 100 -19.50 -27.02 6.34
CA LYS A 100 -18.22 -26.32 6.51
C LYS A 100 -18.12 -25.15 5.54
N ALA A 101 -17.63 -24.01 6.02
CA ALA A 101 -17.39 -22.83 5.20
C ALA A 101 -16.13 -22.08 5.67
N ALA A 102 -15.45 -21.42 4.74
CA ALA A 102 -14.29 -20.59 5.07
C ALA A 102 -14.28 -19.28 4.28
N SER A 103 -13.87 -18.19 4.94
CA SER A 103 -13.59 -16.92 4.29
C SER A 103 -12.32 -16.33 4.88
N ASN A 104 -11.27 -16.21 4.10
CA ASN A 104 -9.93 -15.88 4.58
C ASN A 104 -9.41 -14.60 3.94
N ILE A 105 -8.71 -13.79 4.72
CA ILE A 105 -7.98 -12.60 4.27
C ILE A 105 -6.48 -12.82 4.45
N SER A 106 -5.70 -12.36 3.48
CA SER A 106 -4.25 -12.23 3.60
C SER A 106 -3.81 -10.89 3.03
N VAL A 107 -3.08 -10.12 3.82
CA VAL A 107 -2.48 -8.84 3.49
C VAL A 107 -0.99 -8.96 3.76
N VAL A 108 -0.19 -9.09 2.71
CA VAL A 108 1.25 -9.33 2.82
C VAL A 108 2.03 -8.32 2.00
N SER A 109 3.21 -7.96 2.50
CA SER A 109 4.13 -7.07 1.81
C SER A 109 5.56 -7.52 2.07
N GLY A 110 6.46 -7.13 1.19
CA GLY A 110 7.87 -7.45 1.34
C GLY A 110 8.66 -7.18 0.08
N VAL A 111 9.74 -7.93 -0.08
CA VAL A 111 10.64 -7.84 -1.23
C VAL A 111 10.61 -9.15 -1.99
N LEU A 112 10.50 -9.09 -3.31
CA LEU A 112 10.48 -10.28 -4.16
C LEU A 112 11.83 -11.01 -4.08
N SER A 113 11.79 -12.28 -3.71
CA SER A 113 12.94 -13.18 -3.87
C SER A 113 13.19 -13.45 -5.36
N PRO A 114 14.42 -13.77 -5.77
CA PRO A 114 14.72 -14.14 -7.16
C PRO A 114 13.81 -15.27 -7.67
N SER A 115 13.53 -16.27 -6.82
CA SER A 115 12.63 -17.38 -7.14
C SER A 115 11.19 -16.93 -7.44
N ARG A 116 10.65 -15.98 -6.68
CA ARG A 116 9.29 -15.44 -6.90
C ARG A 116 9.25 -14.54 -8.12
N ALA A 117 10.27 -13.70 -8.26
CA ALA A 117 10.36 -12.78 -9.38
C ALA A 117 10.45 -13.52 -10.71
N ALA A 118 11.28 -14.57 -10.80
CA ALA A 118 11.35 -15.46 -11.96
C ALA A 118 10.02 -16.17 -12.25
N ALA A 119 9.32 -16.65 -11.22
CA ALA A 119 8.00 -17.26 -11.38
C ALA A 119 6.94 -16.27 -11.89
N MET A 120 7.03 -14.99 -11.52
CA MET A 120 6.13 -13.95 -12.02
C MET A 120 6.48 -13.51 -13.45
N SER A 121 7.76 -13.32 -13.75
CA SER A 121 8.22 -12.86 -15.08
C SER A 121 7.98 -13.91 -16.16
N SER A 122 8.16 -15.21 -15.86
CA SER A 122 7.80 -16.32 -16.76
C SER A 122 6.32 -16.36 -17.15
N ARG A 123 5.44 -15.70 -16.39
CA ARG A 123 4.00 -15.54 -16.68
C ARG A 123 3.69 -14.24 -17.44
N GLY A 124 4.71 -13.56 -17.98
CA GLY A 124 4.57 -12.34 -18.78
C GLY A 124 4.37 -11.07 -17.94
N ARG A 125 4.72 -11.08 -16.65
CA ARG A 125 4.69 -9.86 -15.82
C ARG A 125 6.01 -9.10 -15.97
N ASP A 126 5.92 -7.78 -16.03
CA ASP A 126 7.08 -6.88 -16.08
C ASP A 126 7.72 -6.78 -14.69
N VAL A 127 8.58 -7.76 -14.38
CA VAL A 127 9.24 -7.97 -13.09
C VAL A 127 10.67 -8.44 -13.37
N ASP A 128 11.65 -7.88 -12.69
CA ASP A 128 13.05 -8.28 -12.87
C ASP A 128 13.26 -9.67 -12.25
N PRO A 129 13.65 -10.70 -13.03
CA PRO A 129 13.86 -12.04 -12.50
C PRO A 129 14.94 -12.13 -11.41
N ALA A 130 15.82 -11.14 -11.27
CA ALA A 130 16.78 -11.05 -10.16
C ALA A 130 16.10 -10.75 -8.80
N GLY A 131 14.86 -10.26 -8.79
CA GLY A 131 14.13 -9.89 -7.58
C GLY A 131 14.59 -8.55 -6.99
N GLY A 132 14.39 -8.38 -5.68
CA GLY A 132 14.74 -7.14 -4.97
C GLY A 132 13.69 -6.02 -5.05
N GLN A 133 12.66 -6.20 -5.86
CA GLN A 133 11.57 -5.25 -6.01
C GLN A 133 10.58 -5.36 -4.84
N PRO A 134 10.10 -4.23 -4.28
CA PRO A 134 9.05 -4.26 -3.26
C PRO A 134 7.74 -4.74 -3.86
N TYR A 135 6.95 -5.47 -3.08
CA TYR A 135 5.60 -5.90 -3.46
C TYR A 135 4.63 -5.73 -2.30
N SER A 136 3.36 -5.57 -2.67
CA SER A 136 2.20 -5.69 -1.79
C SER A 136 1.18 -6.59 -2.46
N ALA A 137 0.63 -7.53 -1.70
CA ALA A 137 -0.40 -8.45 -2.17
C ALA A 137 -1.47 -8.58 -1.10
N MET A 138 -2.71 -8.42 -1.54
CA MET A 138 -3.90 -8.50 -0.70
C MET A 138 -4.90 -9.39 -1.39
N ALA A 139 -5.51 -10.30 -0.65
CA ALA A 139 -6.51 -11.20 -1.20
C ALA A 139 -7.54 -11.59 -0.14
N MET A 140 -8.76 -11.83 -0.62
CA MET A 140 -9.78 -12.54 0.11
C MET A 140 -10.15 -13.80 -0.67
N SER A 141 -10.19 -14.94 -0.01
CA SER A 141 -10.65 -16.20 -0.59
C SER A 141 -11.83 -16.73 0.22
N LEU A 142 -12.69 -17.51 -0.44
CA LEU A 142 -13.83 -18.16 0.20
C LEU A 142 -14.06 -19.53 -0.44
N VAL A 143 -14.53 -20.47 0.37
CA VAL A 143 -14.93 -21.84 -0.02
C VAL A 143 -16.19 -22.19 0.75
#